data_AF-A0A8D8SRC3-F1
#
_entry.id   AF-A0A8D8SRC3-F1
#
_cell.length_a   1.000
_cell.length_b   1.000
_cell.length_c   1.000
_cell.angle_alpha   90.00
_cell.angle_beta   90.00
_cell.angle_gamma   90.00
#
_symmetry.space_group_name_H-M   'P 1'
#
loop_
_entity.id
_entity.type
_entity.pdbx_description
1 polymer ?
#
loop_
_entity_poly.entity_id
_entity_poly.type
_entity_poly.pdbx_seq_one_letter_code
_entity_poly.pdbx_strand_id
1 'polypeptide(L)'
;MSSVPLFQNSGAAEILRSAQKDALVKQKLEESLSSLLLKALGTRTWLRYQSLIGPVSSFLYYSSTTLFCLQTLGEEYTGIIQVDSTLRHLPSFYRRLAMTLFDSFGYYSIIKYVSKIENGPTMLAVVQGLHRALFYYQHSFYDFPKRLTNIKYILIRSWLKDRSNTWIFRVVGLIALLTSLLTSTKSILDAMNHSNSDSETDLPLASSTNTNSAEKCTLCLEEFKNISVTPCGHLFCWQCIHICVQNKRVCPVCRDDVQPNRIVMLQNYDACNS
;
A
#
# COMPACT_ATOMS: atom_id res chain seq x y z
N MET A 1 36.75 27.75 15.19
CA MET A 1 35.40 27.16 15.26
C MET A 1 34.67 27.51 13.97
N SER A 2 34.53 26.57 13.04
CA SER A 2 33.81 26.81 11.79
C SER A 2 32.34 27.08 12.11
N SER A 3 31.84 28.23 11.65
CA SER A 3 30.43 28.61 11.80
C SER A 3 29.54 27.53 11.18
N VAL A 4 28.82 26.78 12.00
CA VAL A 4 27.84 25.80 11.52
C VAL A 4 26.75 26.59 10.81
N PRO A 5 26.43 26.29 9.53
CA PRO A 5 25.36 26.99 8.84
C PRO A 5 24.05 26.82 9.61
N LEU A 6 23.34 27.94 9.80
CA LEU A 6 22.12 27.99 10.60
C LEU A 6 20.97 27.20 9.96
N PHE A 7 20.99 27.07 8.62
CA PHE A 7 20.04 26.29 7.84
C PHE A 7 20.76 25.33 6.91
N GLN A 8 20.34 24.08 6.90
CA GLN A 8 20.88 23.05 6.00
C GLN A 8 19.75 22.19 5.44
N ASN A 9 19.91 21.70 4.21
CA ASN A 9 18.98 20.71 3.67
C ASN A 9 18.89 19.49 4.59
N SER A 10 17.66 19.03 4.80
CA SER A 10 17.38 17.83 5.58
C SER A 10 17.98 16.59 4.91
N GLY A 11 18.46 15.64 5.71
CA GLY A 11 18.88 14.34 5.22
C GLY A 11 17.70 13.38 5.05
N ALA A 12 17.97 12.22 4.45
CA ALA A 12 16.96 11.17 4.30
C ALA A 12 16.48 10.63 5.65
N ALA A 13 17.36 10.59 6.66
CA ALA A 13 17.04 10.09 8.00
C ALA A 13 15.99 10.94 8.71
N GLU A 14 16.12 12.27 8.66
CA GLU A 14 15.16 13.19 9.27
C GLU A 14 13.82 13.15 8.56
N ILE A 15 13.81 13.19 7.22
CA ILE A 15 12.58 13.10 6.43
C ILE A 15 11.86 11.78 6.70
N LEU A 16 12.58 10.65 6.74
CA LEU A 16 12.00 9.35 6.98
C LEU A 16 11.40 9.23 8.40
N ARG A 17 12.13 9.68 9.43
CA ARG A 17 11.63 9.66 10.81
C ARG A 17 10.41 10.57 10.98
N SER A 18 10.39 11.72 10.32
CA SER A 18 9.23 12.61 10.27
C SER A 18 8.02 11.89 9.68
N ALA A 19 8.18 11.29 8.50
CA ALA A 19 7.10 10.59 7.80
C ALA A 19 6.58 9.39 8.60
N GLN A 20 7.47 8.62 9.25
CA GLN A 20 7.07 7.53 10.14
C GLN A 20 6.26 8.02 11.34
N LYS A 21 6.69 9.13 11.96
CA LYS A 21 5.97 9.72 13.09
C LYS A 21 4.58 10.20 12.67
N ASP A 22 4.47 10.86 11.51
CA ASP A 22 3.19 11.30 10.96
C ASP A 22 2.27 10.12 10.61
N ALA A 23 2.81 9.04 10.04
CA ALA A 23 2.04 7.83 9.75
C ALA A 23 1.41 7.21 11.01
N LEU A 24 2.15 7.17 12.12
CA LEU A 24 1.64 6.68 13.41
C LEU A 24 0.49 7.54 13.94
N VAL A 25 0.56 8.86 13.78
CA VAL A 25 -0.51 9.77 14.22
C VAL A 25 -1.75 9.61 13.34
N LYS A 26 -1.57 9.55 12.01
CA LYS A 26 -2.66 9.31 11.06
C LYS A 26 -3.39 7.99 11.35
N GLN A 27 -2.65 6.92 11.66
CA GLN A 27 -3.24 5.63 12.03
C GLN A 27 -4.10 5.74 13.30
N LYS A 28 -3.59 6.39 14.36
CA LYS A 28 -4.38 6.61 15.59
C LYS A 28 -5.64 7.43 15.35
N LEU A 29 -5.56 8.43 14.48
CA LEU A 29 -6.71 9.25 14.10
C LEU A 29 -7.71 8.43 13.28
N GLU A 30 -7.25 7.54 12.39
CA GLU A 30 -8.08 6.63 11.62
C GLU A 30 -8.83 5.64 12.52
N GLU A 31 -8.13 5.03 13.48
CA GLU A 31 -8.72 4.14 14.49
C GLU A 31 -9.79 4.87 15.32
N SER A 32 -9.48 6.11 15.74
CA SER A 32 -10.41 6.95 16.50
C SER A 32 -11.65 7.28 15.67
N LEU A 33 -11.47 7.75 14.42
CA LEU A 33 -12.56 8.09 13.51
C LEU A 33 -13.43 6.87 13.17
N SER A 34 -12.79 5.73 12.93
CA SER A 34 -13.46 4.44 12.71
C SER A 34 -14.33 4.04 13.89
N SER A 35 -13.80 4.15 15.12
CA SER A 35 -14.54 3.83 16.34
C SER A 35 -15.71 4.78 16.60
N LEU A 36 -15.54 6.08 16.31
CA LEU A 36 -16.60 7.09 16.45
C LEU A 36 -17.72 6.83 15.45
N LEU A 37 -17.37 6.54 14.19
CA LEU A 37 -18.34 6.29 13.13
C LEU A 37 -19.12 4.99 13.39
N LEU A 38 -18.45 3.95 13.89
CA LEU A 38 -19.11 2.70 14.30
C LEU A 38 -20.09 2.92 15.47
N LYS A 39 -19.69 3.70 16.49
CA LYS A 39 -20.53 3.98 17.66
C LYS A 39 -21.69 4.92 17.35
N ALA A 40 -21.48 5.93 16.52
CA ALA A 40 -22.47 6.97 16.25
C ALA A 40 -23.46 6.60 15.14
N LEU A 41 -22.98 5.96 14.06
CA LEU A 41 -23.78 5.71 12.84
C LEU A 41 -24.03 4.22 12.58
N GLY A 42 -23.51 3.35 13.45
CA GLY A 42 -23.70 1.90 13.39
C GLY A 42 -22.88 1.19 12.30
N THR A 43 -22.90 -0.14 12.35
CA THR A 43 -22.07 -1.02 11.51
C THR A 43 -22.34 -0.91 10.02
N ARG A 44 -23.60 -0.68 9.61
CA ARG A 44 -23.99 -0.58 8.19
C ARG A 44 -23.33 0.62 7.51
N THR A 45 -23.39 1.78 8.15
CA THR A 45 -22.77 3.01 7.65
C THR A 45 -21.25 2.90 7.68
N TRP A 46 -20.72 2.28 8.74
CA TRP A 46 -19.29 2.01 8.86
C TRP A 46 -18.75 1.15 7.71
N LEU A 47 -19.38 0.02 7.41
CA LEU A 47 -18.99 -0.84 6.29
C LEU A 47 -19.04 -0.09 4.95
N ARG A 48 -20.06 0.76 4.74
CA ARG A 48 -20.20 1.55 3.50
C ARG A 48 -19.06 2.53 3.30
N TYR A 49 -18.59 3.19 4.38
CA TYR A 49 -17.59 4.25 4.30
C TYR A 49 -16.19 3.83 4.74
N GLN A 50 -15.97 2.56 5.08
CA GLN A 50 -14.70 2.06 5.62
C GLN A 50 -13.48 2.41 4.74
N SER A 51 -13.64 2.40 3.41
CA SER A 51 -12.58 2.74 2.47
C SER A 51 -12.20 4.23 2.44
N LEU A 52 -13.08 5.11 2.94
CA LEU A 52 -12.87 6.56 3.00
C LEU A 52 -12.33 7.04 4.35
N ILE A 53 -12.38 6.23 5.40
CA ILE A 53 -11.95 6.62 6.75
C ILE A 53 -10.46 6.99 6.77
N GLY A 54 -9.59 6.18 6.15
CA GLY A 54 -8.15 6.46 6.04
C GLY A 54 -7.82 7.77 5.29
N PRO A 55 -8.34 7.97 4.06
CA PRO A 55 -8.21 9.23 3.33
C PRO A 55 -8.71 10.45 4.12
N VAL A 56 -9.88 10.36 4.74
CA VAL A 56 -10.47 11.46 5.51
C VAL A 56 -9.65 11.76 6.77
N SER A 57 -9.17 10.74 7.49
CA SER A 57 -8.26 10.91 8.63
C SER A 57 -6.98 11.65 8.23
N SER A 58 -6.36 11.23 7.13
CA SER A 58 -5.15 11.88 6.59
C SER A 58 -5.43 13.33 6.20
N PHE A 59 -6.57 13.60 5.57
CA PHE A 59 -6.99 14.94 5.20
C PHE A 59 -7.20 15.83 6.41
N LEU A 60 -7.88 15.33 7.45
CA LEU A 60 -8.11 16.08 8.69
C LEU A 60 -6.78 16.42 9.38
N TYR A 61 -5.84 15.48 9.45
CA TYR A 61 -4.52 15.70 10.04
C TYR A 61 -3.70 16.76 9.29
N TYR A 62 -3.59 16.64 7.97
CA TYR A 62 -2.83 17.61 7.17
C TYR A 62 -3.55 18.94 6.99
N SER A 63 -4.88 18.97 7.08
CA SER A 63 -5.64 20.22 7.10
C SER A 63 -5.39 20.99 8.38
N SER A 64 -5.41 20.34 9.54
CA SER A 64 -5.15 20.99 10.82
C SER A 64 -3.69 21.43 11.00
N THR A 65 -2.76 20.82 10.27
CA THR A 65 -1.32 21.12 10.33
C THR A 65 -0.85 21.90 9.09
N THR A 66 -0.47 21.18 8.03
CA THR A 66 0.15 21.74 6.83
C THR A 66 -0.69 22.79 6.12
N LEU A 67 -2.01 22.61 5.99
CA LEU A 67 -2.86 23.59 5.29
C LEU A 67 -2.95 24.94 6.04
N PHE A 68 -2.92 24.92 7.38
CA PHE A 68 -2.82 26.13 8.21
C PHE A 68 -1.39 26.64 8.43
N CYS A 69 -0.41 26.07 7.72
CA CYS A 69 1.00 26.47 7.76
C CYS A 69 1.67 26.16 9.12
N LEU A 70 1.13 25.19 9.84
CA LEU A 70 1.71 24.66 11.06
C LEU A 70 2.58 23.45 10.72
N GLN A 71 3.59 23.21 11.56
CA GLN A 71 4.41 22.00 11.44
C GLN A 71 3.58 20.76 11.78
N THR A 72 3.85 19.66 11.09
CA THR A 72 3.32 18.36 11.52
C THR A 72 4.06 17.87 12.76
N LEU A 73 3.47 16.91 13.50
CA LEU A 73 4.15 16.31 14.65
C LEU A 73 5.44 15.58 14.25
N GLY A 74 5.52 15.02 13.05
CA GLY A 74 6.78 14.48 12.50
C GLY A 74 7.83 15.55 12.23
N GLU A 75 7.39 16.70 11.71
CA GLU A 75 8.26 17.84 11.41
C GLU A 75 8.85 18.43 12.69
N GLU A 76 8.03 18.62 13.71
CA GLU A 76 8.48 19.04 15.04
C GLU A 76 9.41 18.01 15.68
N TYR A 77 9.08 16.72 15.56
CA TYR A 77 9.85 15.62 16.15
C TYR A 77 11.29 15.56 15.61
N THR A 78 11.48 15.84 14.33
CA THR A 78 12.81 15.81 13.69
C THR A 78 13.45 17.18 13.52
N GLY A 79 12.72 18.26 13.80
CA GLY A 79 13.19 19.64 13.67
C GLY A 79 13.35 20.10 12.21
N ILE A 80 12.52 19.57 11.30
CA ILE A 80 12.49 19.96 9.89
C ILE A 80 11.28 20.85 9.60
N ILE A 81 11.37 21.67 8.55
CA ILE A 81 10.28 22.54 8.11
C ILE A 81 10.10 22.51 6.61
N GLN A 82 8.84 22.55 6.15
CA GLN A 82 8.50 22.62 4.75
C GLN A 82 8.89 23.98 4.17
N VAL A 83 9.53 23.96 3.01
CA VAL A 83 9.89 25.15 2.23
C VAL A 83 9.58 24.94 0.76
N ASP A 84 9.42 26.04 0.04
CA ASP A 84 9.29 25.99 -1.41
C ASP A 84 10.62 25.56 -2.08
N SER A 85 10.59 25.34 -3.40
CA SER A 85 11.73 24.94 -4.22
C SER A 85 12.92 25.90 -4.13
N THR A 86 12.66 27.16 -3.77
CA THR A 86 13.64 28.24 -3.55
C THR A 86 14.38 28.15 -2.22
N LEU A 87 13.95 27.29 -1.29
CA LEU A 87 14.54 27.08 0.03
C LEU A 87 14.54 28.33 0.95
N ARG A 88 13.80 29.38 0.61
CA ARG A 88 13.80 30.66 1.35
C ARG A 88 12.44 31.05 1.92
N HIS A 89 11.37 30.53 1.33
CA HIS A 89 10.00 30.87 1.72
C HIS A 89 9.21 29.61 2.05
N LEU A 90 8.20 29.80 2.92
CA LEU A 90 7.21 28.78 3.20
C LEU A 90 6.38 28.50 1.92
N PRO A 91 5.91 27.26 1.70
CA PRO A 91 5.13 26.93 0.52
C PRO A 91 3.82 27.74 0.48
N SER A 92 3.43 28.17 -0.73
CA SER A 92 2.17 28.90 -0.92
C SER A 92 0.96 28.05 -0.50
N PHE A 93 -0.14 28.72 -0.15
CA PHE A 93 -1.38 28.05 0.25
C PHE A 93 -1.84 27.01 -0.78
N TYR A 94 -1.82 27.34 -2.08
CA TYR A 94 -2.23 26.43 -3.15
C TYR A 94 -1.34 25.19 -3.28
N ARG A 95 -0.03 25.31 -3.07
CA ARG A 95 0.87 24.15 -3.07
C ARG A 95 0.60 23.24 -1.88
N ARG A 96 0.32 23.82 -0.71
CA ARG A 96 -0.04 23.07 0.51
C ARG A 96 -1.39 22.37 0.32
N LEU A 97 -2.40 23.07 -0.22
CA LEU A 97 -3.69 22.47 -0.56
C LEU A 97 -3.56 21.31 -1.55
N ALA A 98 -2.81 21.50 -2.65
CA ALA A 98 -2.57 20.45 -3.63
C ALA A 98 -1.86 19.25 -3.00
N MET A 99 -0.85 19.48 -2.16
CA MET A 99 -0.15 18.42 -1.44
C MET A 99 -1.10 17.65 -0.53
N THR A 100 -1.89 18.34 0.29
CA THR A 100 -2.89 17.73 1.20
C THR A 100 -3.90 16.87 0.46
N LEU A 101 -4.41 17.34 -0.68
CA LEU A 101 -5.38 16.59 -1.49
C LEU A 101 -4.74 15.35 -2.13
N PHE A 102 -3.55 15.48 -2.72
CA PHE A 102 -2.86 14.36 -3.34
C PHE A 102 -2.42 13.30 -2.33
N ASP A 103 -1.97 13.70 -1.13
CA ASP A 103 -1.62 12.74 -0.07
C ASP A 103 -2.84 11.96 0.40
N SER A 104 -3.94 12.67 0.66
CA SER A 104 -5.12 12.08 1.28
C SER A 104 -5.92 11.21 0.31
N PHE A 105 -6.15 11.68 -0.92
CA PHE A 105 -7.05 11.03 -1.88
C PHE A 105 -6.35 10.47 -3.12
N GLY A 106 -5.08 10.82 -3.34
CA GLY A 106 -4.34 10.42 -4.53
C GLY A 106 -4.15 8.92 -4.62
N TYR A 107 -3.67 8.27 -3.56
CA TYR A 107 -3.44 6.82 -3.57
C TYR A 107 -4.73 6.02 -3.82
N TYR A 108 -5.83 6.40 -3.15
CA TYR A 108 -7.15 5.79 -3.35
C TYR A 108 -7.61 5.91 -4.81
N SER A 109 -7.47 7.10 -5.40
CA SER A 109 -7.83 7.36 -6.79
C SER A 109 -6.94 6.55 -7.75
N ILE A 110 -5.62 6.55 -7.53
CA ILE A 110 -4.65 5.83 -8.38
C ILE A 110 -4.97 4.34 -8.42
N ILE A 111 -5.19 3.68 -7.27
CA ILE A 111 -5.51 2.25 -7.26
C ILE A 111 -6.77 1.95 -8.10
N LYS A 112 -7.82 2.78 -7.95
CA LYS A 112 -9.08 2.60 -8.67
C LYS A 112 -8.94 2.73 -10.19
N TYR A 113 -8.05 3.62 -10.65
CA TYR A 113 -7.77 3.77 -12.08
C TYR A 113 -6.82 2.68 -12.59
N VAL A 114 -5.76 2.40 -11.84
CA VAL A 114 -4.73 1.43 -12.20
C VAL A 114 -5.29 0.01 -12.26
N SER A 115 -6.27 -0.34 -11.41
CA SER A 115 -6.93 -1.66 -11.45
C SER A 115 -7.76 -1.89 -12.72
N LYS A 116 -8.02 -0.86 -13.53
CA LYS A 116 -8.69 -0.98 -14.83
C LYS A 116 -7.72 -1.35 -15.97
N ILE A 117 -6.42 -1.19 -15.73
CA ILE A 117 -5.36 -1.47 -16.72
C ILE A 117 -4.77 -2.84 -16.41
N GLU A 118 -4.67 -3.71 -17.42
CA GLU A 118 -4.18 -5.09 -17.30
C GLU A 118 -2.80 -5.18 -16.62
N ASN A 119 -1.83 -4.36 -17.08
CA ASN A 119 -0.50 -4.24 -16.49
C ASN A 119 -0.38 -3.10 -15.45
N GLY A 120 -1.50 -2.58 -14.96
CA GLY A 120 -1.51 -1.43 -14.06
C GLY A 120 -0.77 -1.67 -12.74
N PRO A 121 -1.08 -2.73 -11.98
CA PRO A 121 -0.48 -2.97 -10.66
C PRO A 121 1.04 -3.14 -10.72
N THR A 122 1.55 -3.82 -11.76
CA THR A 122 2.99 -4.01 -11.97
C THR A 122 3.66 -2.68 -12.27
N MET A 123 3.12 -1.87 -13.20
CA MET A 123 3.62 -0.52 -13.48
C MET A 123 3.64 0.37 -12.23
N LEU A 124 2.58 0.32 -11.41
CA LEU A 124 2.51 1.09 -10.18
C LEU A 124 3.61 0.68 -9.19
N ALA A 125 3.87 -0.64 -9.05
CA ALA A 125 4.95 -1.14 -8.20
C ALA A 125 6.33 -0.65 -8.67
N VAL A 126 6.57 -0.65 -9.98
CA VAL A 126 7.83 -0.13 -10.57
C VAL A 126 7.98 1.36 -10.32
N VAL A 127 6.94 2.15 -10.57
CA VAL A 127 6.96 3.61 -10.31
C VAL A 127 7.22 3.91 -8.84
N GLN A 128 6.58 3.17 -7.92
CA GLN A 128 6.82 3.32 -6.48
C GLN A 128 8.24 2.91 -6.09
N GLY A 129 8.77 1.83 -6.66
CA GLY A 129 10.15 1.37 -6.46
C GLY A 129 11.17 2.44 -6.89
N LEU A 130 11.02 2.97 -8.10
CA LEU A 130 11.86 4.04 -8.63
C LEU A 130 11.76 5.33 -7.81
N HIS A 131 10.56 5.72 -7.38
CA HIS A 131 10.36 6.90 -6.52
C HIS A 131 11.12 6.77 -5.19
N ARG A 132 11.05 5.59 -4.54
CA ARG A 132 11.79 5.30 -3.30
C ARG A 132 13.30 5.26 -3.53
N ALA A 133 13.76 4.64 -4.61
CA ALA A 133 15.18 4.61 -4.97
C ALA A 133 15.74 6.03 -5.18
N LEU A 134 15.01 6.88 -5.92
CA LEU A 134 15.37 8.28 -6.14
C LEU A 134 15.40 9.08 -4.83
N PHE A 135 14.47 8.83 -3.91
CA PHE A 135 14.50 9.45 -2.59
C PHE A 135 15.81 9.15 -1.85
N TYR A 136 16.18 7.87 -1.77
CA TYR A 136 17.38 7.46 -1.04
C TYR A 136 18.69 7.92 -1.71
N TYR A 137 18.67 8.16 -3.02
CA TYR A 137 19.82 8.71 -3.73
C TYR A 137 19.94 10.24 -3.60
N GLN A 138 18.85 10.97 -3.83
CA GLN A 138 18.84 12.45 -3.89
C GLN A 138 18.48 13.14 -2.57
N HIS A 139 17.94 12.41 -1.60
CA HIS A 139 17.53 12.89 -0.27
C HIS A 139 16.46 14.00 -0.29
N SER A 140 15.66 14.11 -1.37
CA SER A 140 14.78 15.28 -1.57
C SER A 140 13.31 15.04 -1.22
N PHE A 141 12.69 13.97 -1.74
CA PHE A 141 11.23 13.77 -1.62
C PHE A 141 10.87 12.33 -1.28
N TYR A 142 10.44 12.08 -0.04
CA TYR A 142 9.98 10.76 0.40
C TYR A 142 8.56 10.47 -0.06
N ASP A 143 7.66 11.45 0.05
CA ASP A 143 6.25 11.31 -0.36
C ASP A 143 6.06 11.76 -1.81
N PHE A 144 5.26 11.03 -2.57
CA PHE A 144 4.92 11.37 -3.96
C PHE A 144 4.20 12.73 -4.10
N PRO A 145 3.21 13.10 -3.24
CA PRO A 145 2.57 14.41 -3.26
C PRO A 145 3.56 15.58 -3.12
N LYS A 146 4.57 15.44 -2.25
CA LYS A 146 5.60 16.47 -2.03
C LYS A 146 6.55 16.59 -3.23
N ARG A 147 6.82 15.48 -3.93
CA ARG A 147 7.56 15.49 -5.20
C ARG A 147 6.78 16.25 -6.28
N LEU A 148 5.48 16.01 -6.40
CA LEU A 148 4.62 16.65 -7.40
C LEU A 148 4.46 18.16 -7.15
N THR A 149 4.35 18.56 -5.88
CA THR A 149 4.20 19.97 -5.46
C THR A 149 5.53 20.71 -5.24
N ASN A 150 6.66 19.99 -5.33
CA ASN A 150 8.02 20.49 -5.14
C ASN A 150 8.24 21.17 -3.78
N ILE A 151 7.65 20.59 -2.72
CA ILE A 151 7.82 21.01 -1.33
C ILE A 151 9.01 20.27 -0.73
N LYS A 152 10.02 21.02 -0.30
CA LYS A 152 11.27 20.48 0.26
C LYS A 152 11.33 20.69 1.77
N TYR A 153 12.30 20.04 2.40
CA TYR A 153 12.57 20.18 3.83
C TYR A 153 13.93 20.80 4.11
N ILE A 154 13.95 21.72 5.07
CA ILE A 154 15.17 22.26 5.68
C ILE A 154 15.20 21.85 7.14
N LEU A 155 16.40 21.54 7.63
CA LEU A 155 16.67 21.27 9.03
C LEU A 155 16.95 22.58 9.75
N ILE A 156 16.14 22.88 10.78
CA ILE A 156 16.29 24.08 11.62
C ILE A 156 17.45 23.89 12.61
N ARG A 157 17.62 22.66 13.10
CA ARG A 157 18.57 22.31 14.15
C ARG A 157 19.78 21.59 13.56
N SER A 158 20.73 22.33 13.00
CA SER A 158 21.89 21.76 12.31
C SER A 158 22.78 20.87 13.20
N TRP A 159 22.78 21.05 14.53
CA TRP A 159 23.49 20.17 15.47
C TRP A 159 22.84 18.78 15.61
N LEU A 160 21.52 18.68 15.35
CA LEU A 160 20.77 17.42 15.41
C LEU A 160 20.92 16.61 14.11
N LYS A 161 21.60 17.19 13.11
CA LYS A 161 21.80 16.52 11.83
C LYS A 161 22.58 15.24 12.04
N ASP A 162 21.95 14.13 11.70
CA ASP A 162 22.64 12.85 11.78
C ASP A 162 23.70 12.80 10.67
N ARG A 163 24.97 12.82 11.07
CA ARG A 163 26.11 12.64 10.16
C ARG A 163 26.40 11.17 9.92
N SER A 164 25.52 10.25 10.37
CA SER A 164 25.60 8.84 10.02
C SER A 164 25.83 8.69 8.52
N ASN A 165 26.63 7.68 8.21
CA ASN A 165 27.31 7.60 6.93
C ASN A 165 26.26 7.58 5.79
N THR A 166 26.17 8.69 5.04
CA THR A 166 25.14 8.92 4.00
C THR A 166 25.16 7.85 2.89
N TRP A 167 26.27 7.11 2.77
CA TRP A 167 26.36 5.94 1.89
C TRP A 167 25.31 4.86 2.22
N ILE A 168 24.87 4.70 3.49
CA ILE A 168 23.91 3.67 3.89
C ILE A 168 22.60 3.88 3.13
N PHE A 169 22.11 5.12 3.10
CA PHE A 169 20.92 5.48 2.33
C PHE A 169 21.13 5.23 0.84
N ARG A 170 22.30 5.57 0.29
CA ARG A 170 22.60 5.28 -1.14
C ARG A 170 22.57 3.78 -1.46
N VAL A 171 23.10 2.93 -0.56
CA VAL A 171 23.05 1.47 -0.70
C VAL A 171 21.61 0.97 -0.64
N VAL A 172 20.80 1.45 0.32
CA VAL A 172 19.37 1.14 0.39
C VAL A 172 18.64 1.56 -0.89
N GLY A 173 19.00 2.72 -1.45
CA GLY A 173 18.46 3.20 -2.73
C GLY A 173 18.82 2.30 -3.91
N LEU A 174 20.07 1.82 -3.98
CA LEU A 174 20.52 0.89 -5.01
C LEU A 174 19.83 -0.47 -4.89
N ILE A 175 19.69 -0.99 -3.66
CA ILE A 175 18.94 -2.22 -3.40
C ILE A 175 17.48 -2.05 -3.86
N ALA A 176 16.83 -0.95 -3.51
CA ALA A 176 15.46 -0.66 -3.93
C ALA A 176 15.31 -0.55 -5.46
N LEU A 177 16.31 -0.02 -6.16
CA LEU A 177 16.34 0.03 -7.62
C LEU A 177 16.45 -1.37 -8.22
N LEU A 178 17.40 -2.17 -7.72
CA LEU A 178 17.60 -3.55 -8.17
C LEU A 178 16.35 -4.40 -7.95
N THR A 179 15.69 -4.31 -6.79
CA THR A 179 14.45 -5.06 -6.52
C THR A 179 13.31 -4.62 -7.43
N SER A 180 13.20 -3.32 -7.73
CA SER A 180 12.23 -2.79 -8.71
C SER A 180 12.51 -3.30 -10.13
N LEU A 181 13.77 -3.45 -10.52
CA LEU A 181 14.15 -3.96 -11.84
C LEU A 181 13.85 -5.47 -11.94
N LEU A 182 14.22 -6.25 -10.91
CA LEU A 182 13.98 -7.70 -10.85
C LEU A 182 12.48 -8.05 -10.87
N THR A 183 11.65 -7.26 -10.18
CA THR A 183 10.19 -7.44 -10.23
C THR A 183 9.64 -7.13 -11.62
N SER A 184 10.12 -6.07 -12.27
CA SER A 184 9.76 -5.74 -13.66
C SER A 184 10.09 -6.86 -14.64
N THR A 185 11.32 -7.42 -14.55
CA THR A 185 11.76 -8.47 -15.48
C THR A 185 10.99 -9.77 -15.29
N LYS A 186 10.65 -10.14 -14.05
CA LYS A 186 9.81 -11.30 -13.77
C LYS A 186 8.41 -11.13 -14.35
N SER A 187 7.79 -9.96 -14.15
CA SER A 187 6.46 -9.68 -14.72
C SER A 187 6.43 -9.75 -16.25
N ILE A 188 7.50 -9.31 -16.93
CA ILE A 188 7.62 -9.43 -18.39
C ILE A 188 7.82 -10.89 -18.81
N LEU A 189 8.66 -11.64 -18.10
CA LEU A 189 8.90 -13.05 -18.39
C LEU A 189 7.64 -13.90 -18.21
N ASP A 190 6.86 -13.64 -17.15
CA ASP A 190 5.60 -14.33 -16.90
C ASP A 190 4.57 -14.02 -17.99
N ALA A 191 4.52 -12.77 -18.49
CA ALA A 191 3.68 -12.39 -19.62
C ALA A 191 4.10 -13.08 -20.93
N MET A 192 5.40 -13.28 -21.16
CA MET A 192 5.90 -14.01 -22.34
C MET A 192 5.64 -15.51 -22.24
N ASN A 193 5.80 -16.12 -21.06
CA ASN A 193 5.54 -17.54 -20.86
C ASN A 193 4.05 -17.89 -21.07
N HIS A 194 3.13 -16.97 -20.77
CA HIS A 194 1.71 -17.14 -21.05
C HIS A 194 1.38 -17.14 -22.56
N SER A 195 2.27 -16.64 -23.42
CA SER A 195 2.07 -16.69 -24.89
C SER A 195 2.56 -17.98 -25.55
N ASN A 196 3.41 -18.76 -24.87
CA ASN A 196 3.95 -20.03 -25.38
C ASN A 196 3.10 -21.26 -25.03
N SER A 197 2.03 -21.11 -24.23
CA SER A 197 1.09 -22.20 -23.91
C SER A 197 -0.03 -22.38 -24.93
N ASP A 198 -0.17 -21.49 -25.91
CA ASP A 198 -1.37 -21.40 -26.77
C ASP A 198 -1.15 -21.93 -28.21
N SER A 199 -0.10 -22.72 -28.47
CA SER A 199 0.19 -23.26 -29.81
C SER A 199 0.42 -24.77 -29.83
N GLU A 200 -0.64 -25.55 -29.68
CA GLU A 200 -0.85 -26.81 -30.43
C GLU A 200 -2.34 -26.89 -30.86
N THR A 201 -2.55 -27.10 -32.16
CA THR A 201 -3.80 -27.20 -32.94
C THR A 201 -4.60 -28.47 -32.62
N ASP A 202 -5.95 -28.48 -32.56
CA ASP A 202 -6.84 -28.68 -33.73
C ASP A 202 -8.33 -28.32 -33.49
N LEU A 203 -8.88 -27.58 -34.48
CA LEU A 203 -10.25 -27.33 -35.02
C LEU A 203 -11.60 -27.51 -34.24
N PRO A 204 -12.66 -26.77 -34.65
CA PRO A 204 -13.77 -26.36 -33.80
C PRO A 204 -15.06 -27.18 -34.00
N LEU A 205 -15.81 -27.41 -32.91
CA LEU A 205 -17.24 -27.67 -33.00
C LEU A 205 -17.98 -27.04 -31.82
N ALA A 206 -19.07 -26.37 -32.16
CA ALA A 206 -19.91 -25.59 -31.27
C ALA A 206 -20.34 -26.34 -30.00
N SER A 207 -20.35 -25.64 -28.86
CA SER A 207 -21.56 -25.38 -28.07
C SER A 207 -21.22 -24.64 -26.78
N SER A 208 -21.89 -23.51 -26.61
CA SER A 208 -22.11 -22.80 -25.35
C SER A 208 -22.51 -23.73 -24.20
N THR A 209 -21.75 -23.76 -23.09
CA THR A 209 -22.27 -23.72 -21.70
C THR A 209 -21.14 -23.64 -20.66
N ASN A 210 -21.42 -22.98 -19.54
CA ASN A 210 -20.62 -22.91 -18.31
C ASN A 210 -20.02 -24.27 -17.89
N THR A 211 -18.79 -24.27 -17.34
CA THR A 211 -18.38 -24.81 -16.02
C THR A 211 -16.86 -25.07 -15.95
N ASN A 212 -16.24 -24.76 -14.80
CA ASN A 212 -14.95 -25.25 -14.26
C ASN A 212 -13.95 -24.17 -13.78
N SER A 213 -14.42 -23.25 -12.94
CA SER A 213 -13.58 -22.42 -12.06
C SER A 213 -13.34 -23.05 -10.68
N ALA A 214 -13.41 -24.39 -10.56
CA ALA A 214 -13.48 -25.12 -9.29
C ALA A 214 -12.17 -25.79 -8.85
N GLU A 215 -11.02 -25.45 -9.44
CA GLU A 215 -9.77 -26.21 -9.23
C GLU A 215 -8.75 -25.54 -8.29
N LYS A 216 -8.98 -24.31 -7.84
CA LYS A 216 -8.01 -23.56 -7.02
C LYS A 216 -8.62 -23.07 -5.71
N CYS A 217 -7.83 -23.10 -4.65
CA CYS A 217 -8.23 -22.59 -3.35
C CYS A 217 -8.21 -21.06 -3.33
N THR A 218 -9.31 -20.41 -2.94
CA THR A 218 -9.41 -18.94 -2.89
C THR A 218 -8.58 -18.28 -1.79
N LEU A 219 -8.04 -19.06 -0.85
CA LEU A 219 -7.20 -18.56 0.25
C LEU A 219 -5.71 -18.55 -0.09
N CYS A 220 -5.21 -19.57 -0.79
CA CYS A 220 -3.79 -19.66 -1.18
C CYS A 220 -3.55 -19.48 -2.68
N LEU A 221 -4.61 -19.47 -3.50
CA LEU A 221 -4.58 -19.35 -4.97
C LEU A 221 -3.82 -20.47 -5.70
N GLU A 222 -3.47 -21.54 -4.99
CA GLU A 222 -2.86 -22.77 -5.50
C GLU A 222 -3.93 -23.85 -5.71
N GLU A 223 -3.55 -24.95 -6.37
CA GLU A 223 -4.33 -26.19 -6.41
C GLU A 223 -4.62 -26.72 -4.99
N PHE A 224 -5.75 -27.41 -4.84
CA PHE A 224 -6.16 -27.89 -3.53
C PHE A 224 -5.21 -28.93 -2.95
N LYS A 225 -4.60 -28.62 -1.81
CA LYS A 225 -3.85 -29.56 -0.97
C LYS A 225 -4.74 -29.99 0.19
N ASN A 226 -5.06 -31.29 0.28
CA ASN A 226 -5.99 -31.85 1.28
C ASN A 226 -7.30 -31.05 1.32
N ILE A 227 -8.14 -31.23 0.31
CA ILE A 227 -9.36 -30.42 0.14
C ILE A 227 -10.33 -30.63 1.31
N SER A 228 -10.98 -29.54 1.69
CA SER A 228 -11.93 -29.50 2.80
C SER A 228 -13.16 -28.70 2.40
N VAL A 229 -14.31 -29.11 2.92
CA VAL A 229 -15.61 -28.48 2.68
C VAL A 229 -16.15 -27.89 3.97
N THR A 230 -16.64 -26.67 3.87
CA THR A 230 -17.37 -25.98 4.96
C THR A 230 -18.84 -26.40 4.98
N PRO A 231 -19.59 -26.22 6.09
CA PRO A 231 -21.02 -26.58 6.15
C PRO A 231 -21.90 -25.88 5.10
N CYS A 232 -21.45 -24.74 4.57
CA CYS A 232 -22.12 -24.01 3.49
C CYS A 232 -21.72 -24.50 2.08
N GLY A 233 -20.91 -25.54 1.96
CA GLY A 233 -20.55 -26.18 0.69
C GLY A 233 -19.33 -25.59 -0.04
N HIS A 234 -18.66 -24.58 0.51
CA HIS A 234 -17.47 -24.00 -0.12
C HIS A 234 -16.19 -24.79 0.18
N LEU A 235 -15.33 -24.90 -0.83
CA LEU A 235 -14.10 -25.72 -0.84
C LEU A 235 -12.84 -24.89 -0.58
N PHE A 236 -11.95 -25.40 0.28
CA PHE A 236 -10.66 -24.79 0.65
C PHE A 236 -9.61 -25.87 0.94
N CYS A 237 -8.32 -25.54 0.90
CA CYS A 237 -7.30 -26.41 1.51
C CYS A 237 -7.53 -26.51 3.02
N TRP A 238 -7.38 -27.71 3.59
CA TRP A 238 -7.56 -27.98 5.02
C TRP A 238 -6.82 -26.96 5.90
N GLN A 239 -5.52 -26.77 5.63
CA GLN A 239 -4.70 -25.86 6.43
C GLN A 239 -5.16 -24.40 6.30
N CYS A 240 -5.59 -23.98 5.10
CA CYS A 240 -5.98 -22.61 4.83
C CYS A 240 -7.27 -22.23 5.56
N ILE A 241 -8.29 -23.09 5.53
CA ILE A 241 -9.55 -22.81 6.22
C ILE A 241 -9.39 -22.86 7.74
N HIS A 242 -8.54 -23.75 8.28
CA HIS A 242 -8.28 -23.80 9.72
C HIS A 242 -7.62 -22.52 10.25
N ILE A 243 -6.64 -21.96 9.53
CA ILE A 243 -6.02 -20.67 9.89
C ILE A 243 -7.06 -19.55 9.82
N CYS A 244 -7.92 -19.55 8.82
CA CYS A 244 -8.95 -18.53 8.66
C CYS A 244 -9.97 -18.57 9.81
N VAL A 245 -10.51 -19.75 10.12
CA VAL A 245 -11.54 -19.96 11.14
C VAL A 245 -11.00 -19.73 12.57
N GLN A 246 -9.71 -19.96 12.80
CA GLN A 246 -9.05 -19.60 14.06
C GLN A 246 -9.04 -18.09 14.30
N ASN A 247 -8.87 -17.29 13.25
CA ASN A 247 -8.89 -15.83 13.34
C ASN A 247 -10.32 -15.26 13.34
N LYS A 248 -11.19 -15.77 12.46
CA LYS A 248 -12.59 -15.35 12.31
C LYS A 248 -13.44 -16.55 11.94
N ARG A 249 -14.43 -16.89 12.78
CA ARG A 249 -15.31 -18.06 12.62
C ARG A 249 -16.37 -17.91 11.52
N VAL A 250 -15.97 -17.51 10.32
CA VAL A 250 -16.88 -17.30 9.18
C VAL A 250 -16.30 -17.88 7.90
N CYS A 251 -17.16 -18.33 6.99
CA CYS A 251 -16.74 -18.76 5.66
C CYS A 251 -16.18 -17.57 4.85
N PRO A 252 -14.98 -17.67 4.23
CA PRO A 252 -14.41 -16.60 3.41
C PRO A 252 -15.26 -16.19 2.20
N VAL A 253 -16.09 -17.09 1.68
CA VAL A 253 -16.87 -16.87 0.46
C VAL A 253 -18.26 -16.32 0.79
N CYS A 254 -19.09 -17.06 1.54
CA CYS A 254 -20.47 -16.66 1.83
C CYS A 254 -20.68 -15.97 3.19
N ARG A 255 -19.68 -15.98 4.07
CA ARG A 255 -19.72 -15.41 5.44
C ARG A 255 -20.67 -16.09 6.44
N ASP A 256 -21.16 -17.30 6.13
CA ASP A 256 -21.86 -18.12 7.13
C ASP A 256 -20.94 -18.48 8.30
N ASP A 257 -21.51 -18.67 9.49
CA ASP A 257 -20.77 -19.09 10.69
C ASP A 257 -20.20 -20.50 10.51
N VAL A 258 -18.89 -20.65 10.73
CA VAL A 258 -18.18 -21.93 10.57
C VAL A 258 -17.44 -22.27 11.85
N GLN A 259 -17.77 -23.44 12.41
CA GLN A 259 -17.04 -24.02 13.54
C GLN A 259 -15.94 -24.98 13.03
N PRO A 260 -14.74 -25.00 13.64
CA PRO A 260 -13.64 -25.87 13.22
C PRO A 260 -14.03 -27.36 13.14
N ASN A 261 -14.89 -27.79 14.07
CA ASN A 261 -15.33 -29.17 14.25
C ASN A 261 -16.28 -29.64 13.14
N ARG A 262 -16.81 -28.70 12.34
CA ARG A 262 -17.76 -28.96 11.25
C ARG A 262 -17.12 -28.87 9.87
N ILE A 263 -15.81 -28.64 9.80
CA ILE A 263 -15.06 -28.69 8.55
C ILE A 263 -14.73 -30.15 8.28
N VAL A 264 -15.11 -30.63 7.10
CA VAL A 264 -14.89 -32.03 6.70
C VAL A 264 -13.81 -32.06 5.64
N MET A 265 -12.76 -32.84 5.86
CA MET A 265 -11.75 -33.13 4.84
C MET A 265 -12.33 -34.14 3.85
N LEU A 266 -12.25 -33.85 2.56
CA LEU A 266 -12.70 -34.76 1.51
C LEU A 266 -11.55 -35.72 1.16
N GLN A 267 -11.85 -37.01 1.12
CA GLN A 267 -10.95 -38.06 0.62
C GLN A 267 -11.45 -38.51 -0.75
N ASN A 268 -10.53 -38.82 -1.68
CA ASN A 268 -10.83 -39.25 -3.06
C ASN A 268 -11.64 -38.22 -3.88
N TYR A 269 -11.34 -36.94 -3.71
CA TYR A 269 -11.93 -35.90 -4.54
C TYR A 269 -11.14 -35.76 -5.84
N ASP A 270 -11.65 -36.32 -6.92
CA ASP A 270 -11.10 -36.18 -8.28
C ASP A 270 -11.83 -35.06 -9.01
N ALA A 271 -11.19 -33.88 -9.13
CA ALA A 271 -11.79 -32.72 -9.80
C ALA A 271 -12.01 -32.91 -11.32
N CYS A 272 -11.46 -34.00 -11.90
CA CYS A 272 -11.49 -34.29 -13.34
C CYS A 272 -12.75 -35.01 -13.85
N ASN A 273 -13.72 -35.40 -13.00
CA ASN A 273 -14.85 -36.26 -13.41
C ASN A 273 -16.26 -35.67 -13.16
N SER A 274 -16.40 -34.34 -13.05
CA SER A 274 -17.71 -33.68 -12.90
C SER A 274 -17.90 -32.53 -13.88
#